data_AF-A0A3Q8YMV5-F1
#
_entry.id   AF-A0A3Q8YMV5-F1
#
_cell.length_a   1.000
_cell.length_b   1.000
_cell.length_c   1.000
_cell.angle_alpha   90.00
_cell.angle_beta   90.00
_cell.angle_gamma   90.00
#
_symmetry.space_group_name_H-M   'P 1'
#
loop_
_entity.id
_entity.type
_entity.pdbx_description
1 polymer ?
#
loop_
_entity_poly.entity_id
_entity_poly.type
_entity_poly.pdbx_seq_one_letter_code
_entity_poly.pdbx_strand_id
1 'polypeptide(L)'
;MKTVFHHAALPLIATLAAMPAPALAGDRPAFELTLDIDQDGTMDRAVVVQDDGPADLYIYLATAGEKLDPSRKPDFVRKALTEDRILDLESKGKGSLAITSCFGCGASKSTEDTLTIVHRQGKFLVGGYSRYWDWGIQKSDGTVETTIGDCDINYLTGKATASRDLEAGKPVKGRFKPVPLKNWSYEKRPKICSF
;
A
#
# COMPACT_ATOMS: atom_id res chain seq x y z
N MET A 1 68.48 45.59 28.86
CA MET A 1 68.34 44.31 29.59
C MET A 1 67.25 43.49 28.91
N LYS A 2 67.50 42.18 28.77
CA LYS A 2 66.90 41.26 27.80
C LYS A 2 65.38 41.08 27.98
N THR A 3 64.63 41.27 26.90
CA THR A 3 63.24 40.79 26.72
C THR A 3 63.27 39.30 26.39
N VAL A 4 62.57 38.48 27.19
CA VAL A 4 62.38 37.05 26.94
C VAL A 4 60.89 36.84 26.63
N PHE A 5 60.60 36.47 25.38
CA PHE A 5 59.28 36.04 24.94
C PHE A 5 59.09 34.57 25.30
N HIS A 6 58.20 34.27 26.24
CA HIS A 6 57.73 32.90 26.47
C HIS A 6 56.51 32.63 25.58
N HIS A 7 56.69 31.75 24.60
CA HIS A 7 55.63 31.19 23.78
C HIS A 7 54.76 30.27 24.65
N ALA A 8 53.52 30.66 24.91
CA ALA A 8 52.51 29.77 25.47
C ALA A 8 51.88 28.96 24.33
N ALA A 9 52.23 27.67 24.25
CA ALA A 9 51.56 26.72 23.35
C ALA A 9 50.21 26.33 23.97
N LEU A 10 49.10 26.76 23.36
CA LEU A 10 47.76 26.25 23.67
C LEU A 10 47.57 24.88 23.01
N PRO A 11 47.11 23.84 23.73
CA PRO A 11 46.67 22.60 23.09
C PRO A 11 45.25 22.81 22.53
N LEU A 12 45.09 22.65 21.21
CA LEU A 12 43.78 22.58 20.57
C LEU A 12 43.14 21.22 20.92
N ILE A 13 42.12 21.22 21.78
CA ILE A 13 41.27 20.04 22.01
C ILE A 13 40.30 19.97 20.83
N ALA A 14 40.52 19.04 19.91
CA ALA A 14 39.54 18.72 18.87
C ALA A 14 38.40 17.91 19.49
N THR A 15 37.26 18.54 19.74
CA THR A 15 36.02 17.83 20.06
C THR A 15 35.49 17.16 18.80
N LEU A 16 35.62 15.83 18.75
CA LEU A 16 35.00 15.02 17.72
C LEU A 16 33.47 15.10 17.94
N ALA A 17 32.78 15.95 17.18
CA ALA A 17 31.33 15.96 17.16
C ALA A 17 30.87 14.59 16.64
N ALA A 18 30.29 13.77 17.52
CA ALA A 18 29.58 12.57 17.11
C ALA A 18 28.43 13.01 16.21
N MET A 19 28.58 12.82 14.90
CA MET A 19 27.45 13.00 13.99
C MET A 19 26.39 11.96 14.36
N PRO A 20 25.11 12.35 14.51
CA PRO A 20 24.06 11.38 14.73
C PRO A 20 24.08 10.41 13.54
N ALA A 21 24.32 9.13 13.82
CA ALA A 21 24.14 8.10 12.82
C ALA A 21 22.70 8.17 12.32
N PRO A 22 22.44 8.11 11.00
CA PRO A 22 21.08 8.02 10.50
C PRO A 22 20.44 6.79 11.15
N ALA A 23 19.36 7.00 11.91
CA ALA A 23 18.54 5.92 12.39
C ALA A 23 18.05 5.16 11.16
N LEU A 24 18.46 3.89 11.03
CA LEU A 24 17.93 2.99 10.01
C LEU A 24 16.41 2.99 10.18
N ALA A 25 15.69 3.17 9.07
CA ALA A 25 14.23 3.26 9.00
C ALA A 25 13.54 1.90 9.26
N GLY A 26 14.01 1.12 10.23
CA GLY A 26 13.27 -0.02 10.76
C GLY A 26 12.21 0.50 11.72
N ASP A 27 11.00 -0.01 11.61
CA ASP A 27 9.85 0.16 12.52
C ASP A 27 8.84 1.27 12.21
N ARG A 28 8.97 2.02 11.11
CA ARG A 28 7.90 2.96 10.70
C ARG A 28 6.94 2.30 9.72
N PRO A 29 5.61 2.42 9.92
CA PRO A 29 4.65 1.91 8.95
C PRO A 29 4.88 2.60 7.60
N ALA A 30 4.70 1.84 6.51
CA ALA A 30 4.79 2.39 5.17
C ALA A 30 3.69 3.44 4.98
N PHE A 31 2.49 3.14 5.46
CA PHE A 31 1.34 4.04 5.44
C PHE A 31 0.43 3.83 6.65
N GLU A 32 -0.25 4.89 7.06
CA GLU A 32 -1.24 4.87 8.13
C GLU A 32 -2.42 5.78 7.76
N LEU A 33 -3.63 5.32 7.99
CA LEU A 33 -4.86 6.07 7.74
C LEU A 33 -5.84 5.92 8.90
N THR A 34 -6.45 7.03 9.29
CA THR A 34 -7.54 7.08 10.26
C THR A 34 -8.87 7.27 9.54
N LEU A 35 -9.81 6.35 9.74
CA LEU A 35 -11.14 6.36 9.11
C LEU A 35 -12.15 5.59 9.98
N ASP A 36 -13.43 5.95 9.94
CA ASP A 36 -14.52 5.16 10.52
C ASP A 36 -14.87 4.00 9.56
N ILE A 37 -14.15 2.87 9.66
CA ILE A 37 -14.21 1.76 8.70
C ILE A 37 -15.46 0.92 8.93
N ASP A 38 -15.90 0.79 10.18
CA ASP A 38 -17.07 -0.01 10.57
C ASP A 38 -18.37 0.78 10.67
N GLN A 39 -18.31 2.10 10.51
CA GLN A 39 -19.44 3.03 10.56
C GLN A 39 -20.10 3.11 11.94
N ASP A 40 -19.31 2.95 13.01
CA ASP A 40 -19.80 3.09 14.39
C ASP A 40 -19.74 4.55 14.90
N GLY A 41 -19.17 5.47 14.11
CA GLY A 41 -19.00 6.87 14.44
C GLY A 41 -17.70 7.20 15.18
N THR A 42 -16.87 6.20 15.47
CA THR A 42 -15.53 6.31 16.03
C THR A 42 -14.49 6.16 14.92
N MET A 43 -13.35 6.82 15.09
CA MET A 43 -12.28 6.75 14.09
C MET A 43 -11.37 5.55 14.36
N ASP A 44 -11.32 4.62 13.42
CA ASP A 44 -10.44 3.45 13.42
C ASP A 44 -9.08 3.77 12.81
N ARG A 45 -8.15 2.84 12.96
CA ARG A 45 -6.79 2.95 12.42
C ARG A 45 -6.49 1.78 11.48
N ALA A 46 -6.11 2.10 10.26
CA ALA A 46 -5.54 1.16 9.31
C ALA A 46 -4.05 1.44 9.14
N VAL A 47 -3.22 0.41 9.30
CA VAL A 47 -1.77 0.50 9.18
C VAL A 47 -1.31 -0.51 8.16
N VAL A 48 -0.47 -0.06 7.24
CA VAL A 48 0.22 -0.92 6.28
C VAL A 48 1.71 -0.90 6.57
N VAL A 49 2.26 -2.09 6.80
CA VAL A 49 3.69 -2.29 7.03
C VAL A 49 4.26 -3.06 5.85
N GLN A 50 5.40 -2.62 5.36
CA GLN A 50 6.07 -3.23 4.24
C GLN A 50 7.58 -3.05 4.37
N ASP A 51 8.28 -4.18 4.37
CA ASP A 51 9.73 -4.25 4.23
C ASP A 51 10.05 -4.63 2.77
N ASP A 52 11.03 -5.51 2.55
CA ASP A 52 11.33 -6.08 1.24
C ASP A 52 10.32 -7.19 0.86
N GLY A 53 9.12 -6.81 0.40
CA GLY A 53 8.14 -7.76 -0.13
C GLY A 53 6.67 -7.32 -0.05
N PRO A 54 5.72 -8.28 -0.17
CA PRO A 54 4.29 -8.02 -0.02
C PRO A 54 3.93 -7.27 1.27
N ALA A 55 3.00 -6.33 1.17
CA ALA A 55 2.58 -5.53 2.30
C ALA A 55 1.64 -6.28 3.25
N ASP A 56 1.73 -5.97 4.53
CA ASP A 56 0.83 -6.45 5.56
C ASP A 56 -0.12 -5.34 6.01
N LEU A 57 -1.42 -5.66 6.10
CA LEU A 57 -2.44 -4.77 6.61
C LEU A 57 -2.84 -5.14 8.03
N TYR A 58 -2.91 -4.14 8.89
CA TYR A 58 -3.37 -4.21 10.27
C TYR A 58 -4.52 -3.21 10.45
N ILE A 59 -5.62 -3.67 11.04
CA ILE A 59 -6.77 -2.82 11.36
C ILE A 59 -7.00 -2.87 12.87
N TYR A 60 -7.19 -1.69 13.45
CA TYR A 60 -7.49 -1.48 14.86
C TYR A 60 -8.83 -0.75 14.92
N LEU A 61 -9.86 -1.47 15.38
CA LEU A 61 -11.19 -0.91 15.59
C LEU A 61 -11.22 -0.20 16.94
N ALA A 62 -11.57 1.08 16.90
CA ALA A 62 -11.74 1.86 18.11
C ALA A 62 -13.06 1.51 18.79
N THR A 63 -13.14 1.77 20.09
CA THR A 63 -14.42 1.79 20.79
C THR A 63 -14.69 3.20 21.30
N ALA A 64 -15.97 3.55 21.48
CA ALA A 64 -16.35 4.90 21.88
C ALA A 64 -15.63 5.36 23.17
N GLY A 65 -14.87 6.45 23.06
CA GLY A 65 -14.09 7.02 24.17
C GLY A 65 -12.70 6.41 24.38
N GLU A 66 -12.31 5.40 23.59
CA GLU A 66 -10.97 4.82 23.61
C GLU A 66 -10.02 5.66 22.76
N LYS A 67 -8.84 5.98 23.31
CA LYS A 67 -7.74 6.56 22.52
C LYS A 67 -7.05 5.42 21.77
N LEU A 68 -6.83 5.61 20.46
CA LEU A 68 -6.02 4.68 19.66
C LEU A 68 -4.61 4.55 20.26
N ASP A 69 -4.38 3.47 21.00
CA ASP A 69 -3.09 3.12 21.59
C ASP A 69 -2.27 2.32 20.56
N PRO A 70 -1.12 2.84 20.08
CA PRO A 70 -0.26 2.12 19.14
C PRO A 70 0.26 0.76 19.64
N SER A 71 0.24 0.51 20.96
CA SER A 71 0.68 -0.75 21.58
C SER A 71 -0.41 -1.82 21.61
N ARG A 72 -1.67 -1.47 21.29
CA ARG A 72 -2.79 -2.42 21.25
C ARG A 72 -2.55 -3.48 20.16
N LYS A 73 -3.09 -4.68 20.36
CA LYS A 73 -3.11 -5.71 19.31
C LYS A 73 -4.14 -5.36 18.23
N PRO A 74 -3.83 -5.60 16.96
CA PRO A 74 -4.78 -5.39 15.86
C PRO A 74 -5.99 -6.31 15.99
N ASP A 75 -7.17 -5.79 15.70
CA ASP A 75 -8.42 -6.56 15.64
C ASP A 75 -8.46 -7.43 14.38
N PHE A 76 -7.75 -7.01 13.33
CA PHE A 76 -7.61 -7.79 12.11
C PHE A 76 -6.22 -7.62 11.49
N VAL A 77 -5.67 -8.73 10.98
CA VAL A 77 -4.41 -8.76 10.25
C VAL A 77 -4.59 -9.51 8.94
N ARG A 78 -4.15 -8.90 7.84
CA ARG A 78 -4.01 -9.57 6.55
C ARG A 78 -2.57 -9.47 6.07
N LYS A 79 -1.89 -10.61 6.08
CA LYS A 79 -0.53 -10.76 5.60
C LYS A 79 -0.47 -10.86 4.08
N ALA A 80 0.63 -10.40 3.49
CA ALA A 80 0.91 -10.51 2.05
C ALA A 80 -0.30 -10.10 1.18
N LEU A 81 -0.73 -8.85 1.38
CA LEU A 81 -1.89 -8.25 0.73
C LEU A 81 -1.64 -7.97 -0.75
N THR A 82 -0.42 -7.57 -1.09
CA THR A 82 -0.01 -7.06 -2.41
C THR A 82 0.99 -7.97 -3.10
N GLU A 83 1.12 -7.82 -4.41
CA GLU A 83 2.15 -8.49 -5.22
C GLU A 83 3.54 -7.89 -4.98
N ASP A 84 3.61 -6.57 -4.76
CA ASP A 84 4.84 -5.79 -4.59
C ASP A 84 4.54 -4.59 -3.66
N ARG A 85 5.00 -3.38 -3.98
CA ARG A 85 4.95 -2.22 -3.09
C ARG A 85 3.59 -1.53 -2.99
N ILE A 86 3.31 -0.92 -1.85
CA ILE A 86 2.15 -0.03 -1.65
C ILE A 86 2.52 1.37 -2.12
N LEU A 87 1.55 2.05 -2.74
CA LEU A 87 1.67 3.44 -3.18
C LEU A 87 0.84 4.40 -2.34
N ASP A 88 -0.34 3.98 -1.89
CA ASP A 88 -1.28 4.89 -1.20
C ASP A 88 -2.35 4.15 -0.37
N LEU A 89 -2.87 4.87 0.64
CA LEU A 89 -4.03 4.50 1.46
C LEU A 89 -5.02 5.67 1.48
N GLU A 90 -6.27 5.41 1.07
CA GLU A 90 -7.30 6.44 0.97
C GLU A 90 -8.64 6.01 1.60
N SER A 91 -9.35 6.95 2.22
CA SER A 91 -10.75 6.77 2.60
C SER A 91 -11.66 7.21 1.46
N LYS A 92 -12.39 6.26 0.87
CA LYS A 92 -13.33 6.51 -0.24
C LYS A 92 -14.75 6.87 0.23
N GLY A 93 -14.91 7.19 1.51
CA GLY A 93 -16.20 7.47 2.15
C GLY A 93 -17.00 6.22 2.48
N LYS A 94 -18.03 6.36 3.33
CA LYS A 94 -18.86 5.24 3.84
C LYS A 94 -17.99 4.09 4.39
N GLY A 95 -16.96 4.41 5.16
CA GLY A 95 -16.05 3.43 5.76
C GLY A 95 -15.30 2.53 4.76
N SER A 96 -15.10 2.99 3.53
CA SER A 96 -14.35 2.23 2.52
C SER A 96 -12.88 2.62 2.55
N LEU A 97 -12.00 1.64 2.77
CA LEU A 97 -10.55 1.79 2.70
C LEU A 97 -10.06 1.34 1.31
N ALA A 98 -9.43 2.23 0.55
CA ALA A 98 -8.75 1.89 -0.69
C ALA A 98 -7.24 1.79 -0.43
N ILE A 99 -6.64 0.72 -0.95
CA ILE A 99 -5.20 0.46 -0.87
C ILE A 99 -4.69 0.32 -2.29
N THR A 100 -3.82 1.23 -2.71
CA THR A 100 -3.19 1.19 -4.03
C THR A 100 -1.79 0.61 -3.92
N SER A 101 -1.46 -0.31 -4.82
CA SER A 101 -0.17 -0.99 -4.88
C SER A 101 0.31 -1.08 -6.31
N CYS A 102 1.62 -1.29 -6.49
CA CYS A 102 2.21 -1.33 -7.80
C CYS A 102 3.29 -2.39 -7.90
N PHE A 103 3.14 -3.24 -8.91
CA PHE A 103 4.18 -4.18 -9.33
C PHE A 103 5.00 -3.54 -10.44
N GLY A 104 6.32 -3.57 -10.32
CA GLY A 104 7.21 -3.10 -11.40
C GLY A 104 7.07 -1.62 -11.71
N CYS A 105 6.74 -0.80 -10.73
CA CYS A 105 6.62 0.65 -10.89
C CYS A 105 7.89 1.26 -11.51
N GLY A 106 7.73 1.90 -12.68
CA GLY A 106 8.84 2.46 -13.45
C GLY A 106 9.62 1.46 -14.32
N ALA A 107 9.18 0.19 -14.38
CA ALA A 107 9.72 -0.82 -15.28
C ALA A 107 8.86 -0.96 -16.55
N SER A 108 9.40 -1.64 -17.57
CA SER A 108 8.66 -1.95 -18.80
C SER A 108 7.49 -2.91 -18.59
N LYS A 109 7.40 -3.56 -17.44
CA LYS A 109 6.28 -4.42 -17.05
C LYS A 109 5.76 -3.94 -15.72
N SER A 110 4.70 -3.13 -15.76
CA SER A 110 4.12 -2.53 -14.56
C SER A 110 2.63 -2.81 -14.43
N THR A 111 2.15 -2.88 -13.19
CA THR A 111 0.71 -2.83 -12.90
C THR A 111 0.45 -1.94 -11.70
N GLU A 112 -0.71 -1.31 -11.70
CA GLU A 112 -1.24 -0.60 -10.55
C GLU A 112 -2.57 -1.23 -10.15
N ASP A 113 -2.68 -1.59 -8.88
CA ASP A 113 -3.79 -2.37 -8.34
C ASP A 113 -4.43 -1.57 -7.19
N THR A 114 -5.75 -1.38 -7.20
CA THR A 114 -6.47 -0.82 -6.05
C THR A 114 -7.39 -1.87 -5.43
N LEU A 115 -7.14 -2.20 -4.17
CA LEU A 115 -8.02 -3.05 -3.35
C LEU A 115 -8.92 -2.17 -2.48
N THR A 116 -10.24 -2.27 -2.69
CA THR A 116 -11.22 -1.58 -1.82
C THR A 116 -11.77 -2.53 -0.78
N ILE A 117 -11.54 -2.20 0.49
CA ILE A 117 -12.00 -2.92 1.67
C ILE A 117 -13.20 -2.20 2.27
N VAL A 118 -14.20 -2.97 2.67
CA VAL A 118 -15.37 -2.48 3.42
C VAL A 118 -15.63 -3.36 4.62
N HIS A 119 -16.27 -2.80 5.65
CA HIS A 119 -16.79 -3.58 6.77
C HIS A 119 -18.31 -3.71 6.66
N ARG A 120 -18.83 -4.95 6.68
CA ARG A 120 -20.27 -5.23 6.66
C ARG A 120 -20.59 -6.42 7.55
N GLN A 121 -21.61 -6.28 8.39
CA GLN A 121 -22.09 -7.36 9.26
C GLN A 121 -20.96 -7.95 10.12
N GLY A 122 -20.10 -7.10 10.69
CA GLY A 122 -18.98 -7.51 11.55
C GLY A 122 -17.83 -8.21 10.81
N LYS A 123 -17.70 -8.01 9.48
CA LYS A 123 -16.68 -8.67 8.66
C LYS A 123 -16.03 -7.70 7.68
N PHE A 124 -14.71 -7.77 7.60
CA PHE A 124 -13.94 -7.14 6.52
C PHE A 124 -14.08 -7.93 5.22
N LEU A 125 -14.45 -7.24 4.16
CA LEU A 125 -14.67 -7.78 2.82
C LEU A 125 -13.91 -6.95 1.81
N VAL A 126 -13.44 -7.59 0.75
CA VAL A 126 -13.06 -6.92 -0.49
C VAL A 126 -14.33 -6.53 -1.22
N GLY A 127 -14.61 -5.23 -1.23
CA GLY A 127 -15.77 -4.62 -1.90
C GLY A 127 -15.49 -4.22 -3.34
N GLY A 128 -14.23 -4.01 -3.70
CA GLY A 128 -13.81 -3.73 -5.07
C GLY A 128 -12.35 -4.09 -5.33
N TYR A 129 -12.04 -4.29 -6.59
CA TYR A 129 -10.67 -4.49 -7.07
C TYR A 129 -10.55 -3.94 -8.48
N SER A 130 -9.57 -3.07 -8.70
CA SER A 130 -9.18 -2.62 -10.03
C SER A 130 -7.71 -2.93 -10.27
N ARG A 131 -7.36 -3.11 -11.54
CA ARG A 131 -5.98 -3.27 -11.98
C ARG A 131 -5.78 -2.63 -13.33
N TYR A 132 -4.75 -1.82 -13.45
CA TYR A 132 -4.21 -1.32 -14.70
C TYR A 132 -2.89 -2.03 -15.00
N TRP A 133 -2.58 -2.28 -16.28
CA TRP A 133 -1.30 -2.83 -16.70
C TRP A 133 -0.77 -2.12 -17.94
N ASP A 134 0.55 -1.97 -18.00
CA ASP A 134 1.31 -1.48 -19.16
C ASP A 134 2.61 -2.27 -19.29
N TRP A 135 2.64 -3.18 -20.26
CA TRP A 135 3.68 -4.20 -20.42
C TRP A 135 4.30 -4.15 -21.82
N GLY A 136 5.55 -3.70 -21.90
CA GLY A 136 6.42 -3.86 -23.07
C GLY A 136 7.16 -5.19 -23.05
N ILE A 137 6.96 -5.99 -24.09
CA ILE A 137 7.65 -7.25 -24.35
C ILE A 137 8.60 -7.05 -25.52
N GLN A 138 9.90 -7.09 -25.24
CA GLN A 138 10.92 -7.04 -26.29
C GLN A 138 10.96 -8.36 -27.07
N LYS A 139 10.89 -8.26 -28.39
CA LYS A 139 10.94 -9.39 -29.32
C LYS A 139 12.37 -9.61 -29.82
N SER A 140 12.64 -10.81 -30.32
CA SER A 140 13.97 -11.18 -30.84
C SER A 140 14.38 -10.42 -32.09
N ASP A 141 13.42 -9.82 -32.82
CA ASP A 141 13.67 -8.97 -33.99
C ASP A 141 13.96 -7.51 -33.61
N GLY A 142 14.03 -7.20 -32.32
CA GLY A 142 14.29 -5.86 -31.80
C GLY A 142 13.05 -4.98 -31.66
N THR A 143 11.85 -5.46 -32.00
CA THR A 143 10.59 -4.74 -31.79
C THR A 143 10.12 -4.85 -30.33
N VAL A 144 9.21 -3.96 -29.93
CA VAL A 144 8.52 -4.03 -28.63
C VAL A 144 7.03 -4.19 -28.91
N GLU A 145 6.45 -5.25 -28.37
CA GLU A 145 4.99 -5.41 -28.31
C GLU A 145 4.51 -4.90 -26.96
N THR A 146 3.59 -3.94 -26.97
CA THR A 146 3.00 -3.41 -25.74
C THR A 146 1.60 -3.98 -25.54
N THR A 147 1.32 -4.48 -24.34
CA THR A 147 -0.04 -4.78 -23.90
C THR A 147 -0.45 -3.80 -22.80
N ILE A 148 -1.60 -3.17 -23.00
CA ILE A 148 -2.14 -2.17 -22.08
C ILE A 148 -3.62 -2.44 -21.85
N GLY A 149 -4.09 -2.13 -20.65
CA GLY A 149 -5.51 -2.23 -20.34
C GLY A 149 -5.80 -2.10 -18.85
N ASP A 150 -7.08 -2.21 -18.53
CA ASP A 150 -7.57 -2.17 -17.16
C ASP A 150 -8.70 -3.17 -16.93
N CYS A 151 -8.91 -3.46 -15.65
CA CYS A 151 -10.14 -4.05 -15.16
C CYS A 151 -10.63 -3.25 -13.95
N ASP A 152 -11.95 -3.22 -13.76
CA ASP A 152 -12.59 -2.75 -12.54
C ASP A 152 -13.68 -3.73 -12.14
N ILE A 153 -13.70 -4.11 -10.87
CA ILE A 153 -14.68 -5.03 -10.30
C ILE A 153 -15.27 -4.41 -9.06
N ASN A 154 -16.57 -4.18 -9.10
CA ASN A 154 -17.35 -3.81 -7.93
C ASN A 154 -18.08 -5.06 -7.40
N TYR A 155 -17.46 -5.73 -6.43
CA TYR A 155 -18.00 -6.93 -5.81
C TYR A 155 -19.32 -6.68 -5.05
N LEU A 156 -19.56 -5.45 -4.60
CA LEU A 156 -20.78 -5.08 -3.87
C LEU A 156 -22.00 -5.03 -4.80
N THR A 157 -21.81 -4.64 -6.06
CA THR A 157 -22.85 -4.60 -7.09
C THR A 157 -22.86 -5.83 -8.00
N GLY A 158 -21.77 -6.61 -7.98
CA GLY A 158 -21.56 -7.75 -8.87
C GLY A 158 -21.24 -7.36 -10.31
N LYS A 159 -20.89 -6.10 -10.57
CA LYS A 159 -20.54 -5.58 -11.89
C LYS A 159 -19.03 -5.52 -12.08
N ALA A 160 -18.59 -5.67 -13.31
CA ALA A 160 -17.19 -5.50 -13.69
C ALA A 160 -17.08 -4.93 -15.11
N THR A 161 -15.98 -4.22 -15.37
CA THR A 161 -15.56 -3.78 -16.70
C THR A 161 -14.12 -4.21 -16.97
N ALA A 162 -13.78 -4.36 -18.24
CA ALA A 162 -12.40 -4.55 -18.67
C ALA A 162 -12.15 -3.87 -20.01
N SER A 163 -10.95 -3.35 -20.19
CA SER A 163 -10.44 -2.75 -21.42
C SER A 163 -9.19 -3.49 -21.91
N ARG A 164 -8.85 -3.29 -23.18
CA ARG A 164 -7.58 -3.69 -23.80
C ARG A 164 -7.19 -2.63 -24.81
N ASP A 165 -5.90 -2.45 -25.03
CA ASP A 165 -5.35 -1.66 -26.13
C ASP A 165 -5.91 -0.23 -26.20
N LEU A 166 -6.10 0.40 -25.03
CA LEU A 166 -6.67 1.74 -24.85
C LEU A 166 -8.15 1.89 -25.31
N GLU A 167 -8.85 0.79 -25.58
CA GLU A 167 -10.28 0.83 -25.85
C GLU A 167 -11.08 1.23 -24.59
N ALA A 168 -12.32 1.69 -24.80
CA ALA A 168 -13.24 1.92 -23.70
C ALA A 168 -13.56 0.59 -22.96
N GLY A 169 -13.59 0.65 -21.62
CA GLY A 169 -13.95 -0.48 -20.78
C GLY A 169 -15.35 -1.02 -21.10
N LYS A 170 -15.45 -2.34 -21.32
CA LYS A 170 -16.71 -3.02 -21.66
C LYS A 170 -17.21 -3.83 -20.47
N PRO A 171 -18.53 -3.91 -20.22
CA PRO A 171 -19.07 -4.74 -19.16
C PRO A 171 -18.70 -6.21 -19.34
N VAL A 172 -18.27 -6.86 -18.26
CA VAL A 172 -17.92 -8.28 -18.25
C VAL A 172 -19.03 -9.09 -17.61
N LYS A 173 -19.50 -10.12 -18.31
CA LYS A 173 -20.47 -11.07 -17.75
C LYS A 173 -19.75 -11.98 -16.74
N GLY A 174 -20.29 -12.07 -15.52
CA GLY A 174 -19.74 -12.92 -14.49
C GLY A 174 -20.50 -12.82 -13.18
N ARG A 175 -20.13 -13.67 -12.23
CA ARG A 175 -20.65 -13.63 -10.86
C ARG A 175 -19.57 -13.12 -9.93
N PHE A 176 -19.51 -11.81 -9.78
CA PHE A 176 -18.60 -11.15 -8.84
C PHE A 176 -19.31 -11.01 -7.49
N LYS A 177 -18.69 -11.49 -6.42
CA LYS A 177 -19.21 -11.42 -5.05
C LYS A 177 -18.14 -10.92 -4.09
N PRO A 178 -18.53 -10.26 -2.98
CA PRO A 178 -17.57 -9.83 -1.98
C PRO A 178 -16.75 -11.00 -1.47
N VAL A 179 -15.43 -10.80 -1.39
CA VAL A 179 -14.49 -11.80 -0.89
C VAL A 179 -14.18 -11.46 0.57
N PRO A 180 -14.30 -12.39 1.53
CA PRO A 180 -13.80 -12.13 2.88
C PRO A 180 -12.34 -11.72 2.83
N LEU A 181 -11.97 -10.60 3.46
CA LEU A 181 -10.61 -10.06 3.35
C LEU A 181 -9.56 -11.08 3.81
N LYS A 182 -9.88 -11.86 4.85
CA LYS A 182 -9.02 -12.97 5.32
C LYS A 182 -8.68 -14.01 4.25
N ASN A 183 -9.52 -14.14 3.22
CA ASN A 183 -9.36 -15.11 2.12
C ASN A 183 -8.75 -14.48 0.86
N TRP A 184 -8.55 -13.16 0.83
CA TRP A 184 -7.96 -12.47 -0.31
C TRP A 184 -6.50 -12.90 -0.54
N SER A 185 -6.06 -12.92 -1.79
CA SER A 185 -4.66 -13.04 -2.20
C SER A 185 -4.53 -12.43 -3.59
N TYR A 186 -3.46 -11.69 -3.85
CA TYR A 186 -3.19 -11.11 -5.17
C TYR A 186 -3.04 -12.19 -6.26
N GLU A 187 -2.60 -13.40 -5.89
CA GLU A 187 -2.51 -14.56 -6.80
C GLU A 187 -3.89 -15.09 -7.22
N LYS A 188 -4.91 -14.83 -6.39
CA LYS A 188 -6.30 -15.26 -6.64
C LYS A 188 -7.14 -14.15 -7.28
N ARG A 189 -6.50 -13.10 -7.79
CA ARG A 189 -7.17 -12.02 -8.52
C ARG A 189 -8.02 -12.60 -9.67
N PRO A 190 -9.17 -11.99 -10.00
CA PRO A 190 -10.01 -12.51 -11.07
C PRO A 190 -9.29 -12.53 -12.40
N LYS A 191 -9.53 -13.56 -13.21
CA LYS A 191 -8.88 -13.74 -14.52
C LYS A 191 -9.04 -12.56 -15.48
N ILE A 192 -10.10 -11.78 -15.31
CA ILE A 192 -10.35 -10.57 -16.11
C ILE A 192 -9.38 -9.42 -15.76
N CYS A 193 -8.63 -9.58 -14.68
CA CYS A 193 -7.54 -8.73 -14.22
C CYS A 193 -6.19 -9.47 -14.29
N SER A 194 -6.16 -10.60 -15.01
CA SER A 194 -4.95 -11.39 -15.26
C SER A 194 -4.67 -11.29 -16.74
N PHE A 195 -3.72 -10.44 -17.07
CA PHE A 195 -3.16 -10.31 -18.42
C PHE A 195 -1.71 -10.76 -18.42
#